data_AF-A0A154QZ98-F1
#
_entry.id   AF-A0A154QZ98-F1
#
_cell.length_a   1.000
_cell.length_b   1.000
_cell.length_c   1.000
_cell.angle_alpha   90.00
_cell.angle_beta   90.00
_cell.angle_gamma   90.00
#
_symmetry.space_group_name_H-M   'P 1'
#
loop_
_entity.id
_entity.type
_entity.pdbx_description
1 polymer ?
#
loop_
_entity_poly.entity_id
_entity_poly.type
_entity_poly.pdbx_seq_one_letter_code
_entity_poly.pdbx_strand_id
1 'polypeptide(L)' 'MNPTTSPAPVDDPADPPPVRPSEPDTADCCGEGCVRCVYDVYEEALERYEAALAAWRARHP' A
#
# COMPACT_ATOMS: atom_id res chain seq x y z
N MET A 1 18.06 -25.20 15.89
CA MET A 1 16.82 -24.94 15.14
C MET A 1 16.08 -23.84 15.90
N ASN A 2 16.17 -22.60 15.44
CA ASN A 2 15.61 -21.44 16.14
C ASN A 2 14.09 -21.39 15.95
N PRO A 3 13.28 -21.28 17.02
CA PRO A 3 11.87 -21.00 16.89
C PRO A 3 11.68 -19.50 16.67
N THR A 4 11.67 -19.05 15.41
CA THR A 4 11.12 -17.73 15.09
C THR A 4 9.61 -17.88 14.94
N THR A 5 8.90 -17.73 16.05
CA THR A 5 7.46 -17.48 16.02
C THR A 5 7.24 -16.19 16.78
N SER A 6 7.35 -15.08 16.05
CA SER A 6 6.83 -13.79 16.50
C SER A 6 5.34 -13.79 16.13
N PRO A 7 4.41 -13.77 17.10
CA PRO A 7 2.98 -13.76 16.79
C PRO A 7 2.61 -12.34 16.38
N ALA A 8 2.65 -12.06 15.07
CA ALA A 8 1.94 -10.91 14.52
C ALA A 8 0.43 -11.09 14.80
N PRO A 9 -0.30 -10.01 15.13
CA PRO A 9 -1.70 -10.11 15.53
C PRO A 9 -2.50 -10.63 14.34
N VAL A 10 -3.48 -11.48 14.65
CA VAL A 10 -4.32 -12.27 13.75
C VAL A 10 -4.96 -11.45 12.63
N ASP A 11 -4.24 -11.36 11.51
CA ASP A 11 -4.79 -11.06 10.20
C ASP A 11 -5.17 -12.41 9.58
N ASP A 12 -6.37 -12.53 9.03
CA ASP A 12 -6.82 -13.78 8.42
C ASP A 12 -5.82 -14.12 7.29
N PRO A 13 -5.02 -15.20 7.37
CA PRO A 13 -3.86 -15.41 6.50
C PRO A 13 -4.24 -15.60 5.01
N ALA A 14 -5.54 -15.66 4.72
CA ALA A 14 -6.08 -15.80 3.38
C ALA A 14 -6.36 -14.46 2.66
N ASP A 15 -6.52 -13.33 3.38
CA ASP A 15 -6.85 -12.03 2.77
C ASP A 15 -6.26 -10.87 3.60
N PRO A 16 -4.96 -10.57 3.47
CA PRO A 16 -4.34 -9.47 4.21
C PRO A 16 -4.91 -8.11 3.77
N PRO A 17 -4.95 -7.10 4.66
CA PRO A 17 -5.37 -5.76 4.32
C PRO A 17 -4.45 -5.21 3.24
N PRO A 18 -4.98 -4.45 2.27
CA PRO A 18 -4.14 -3.74 1.34
C PRO A 18 -3.22 -2.79 2.12
N VAL A 19 -2.01 -2.58 1.58
CA VAL A 19 -1.00 -1.72 2.20
C VAL A 19 -1.02 -0.38 1.48
N ARG A 20 -1.03 0.72 2.26
CA ARG A 20 -1.00 2.07 1.70
C ARG A 20 0.29 2.25 0.89
N PRO A 21 0.23 2.83 -0.31
CA PRO A 21 1.45 3.17 -1.03
C PRO A 21 2.31 4.14 -0.20
N SER A 22 3.62 4.01 -0.30
CA SER A 22 4.55 4.94 0.33
C SER A 22 4.48 6.29 -0.38
N GLU A 23 4.40 7.37 0.39
CA GLU A 23 4.45 8.72 -0.18
C GLU A 23 5.80 8.95 -0.86
N PRO A 24 5.82 9.37 -2.12
CA PRO A 24 7.07 9.57 -2.85
C PRO A 24 7.78 10.83 -2.38
N ASP A 25 9.11 10.75 -2.30
CA ASP A 25 9.92 11.92 -1.95
C ASP A 25 10.06 12.86 -3.15
N THR A 26 10.27 14.14 -2.87
CA THR A 26 10.67 15.12 -3.88
C THR A 26 11.91 14.71 -4.67
N ALA A 27 12.82 13.93 -4.06
CA ALA A 27 14.00 13.39 -4.72
C ALA A 27 13.70 12.29 -5.76
N ASP A 28 12.57 11.59 -5.66
CA ASP A 28 12.09 10.64 -6.68
C ASP A 28 11.44 11.36 -7.87
N CYS A 29 11.10 12.65 -7.70
CA CYS A 29 10.63 13.48 -8.80
C CYS A 29 11.83 13.91 -9.68
N CYS A 30 11.80 13.54 -10.96
CA CYS A 30 12.80 13.97 -11.96
C CYS A 30 13.09 15.49 -11.95
N GLY A 31 12.13 16.33 -11.55
CA GLY A 31 12.28 17.80 -11.50
C GLY A 31 12.42 18.52 -12.85
N GLU A 32 12.75 17.82 -13.94
CA GLU A 32 12.99 18.37 -15.28
C GLU A 32 11.79 18.24 -16.25
N GLY A 33 10.59 17.93 -15.75
CA GLY A 33 9.39 17.79 -16.60
C GLY A 33 9.25 16.39 -17.22
N CYS A 34 9.61 15.34 -16.48
CA CYS A 34 9.30 13.96 -16.87
C CYS A 34 7.78 13.81 -17.15
N VAL A 35 7.45 13.06 -18.21
CA VAL A 35 6.07 12.85 -18.71
C VAL A 35 5.12 12.23 -17.68
N ARG A 36 5.67 11.60 -16.64
CA ARG A 36 4.94 10.98 -15.53
C ARG A 36 5.51 11.49 -14.22
N CYS A 37 4.73 12.25 -13.46
CA CYS A 37 5.12 12.67 -12.12
C CYS A 37 5.02 11.49 -11.16
N VAL A 38 5.96 11.38 -10.21
CA VAL A 38 5.89 10.34 -9.16
C VAL A 38 4.63 10.50 -8.30
N TYR A 39 4.18 11.76 -8.13
CA TYR A 39 2.95 12.09 -7.41
C TYR A 39 1.70 11.61 -8.16
N ASP A 40 1.64 11.72 -9.48
CA ASP A 40 0.50 11.19 -10.28
C ASP A 40 0.37 9.67 -10.06
N VAL A 41 1.49 8.94 -10.08
CA VAL A 41 1.51 7.49 -9.82
C VAL A 41 1.00 7.16 -8.43
N TYR A 42 1.42 7.97 -7.47
CA TYR A 42 1.07 7.79 -6.07
C TYR A 42 -0.42 8.02 -5.87
N GLU A 43 -1.00 9.06 -6.46
CA GLU A 43 -2.45 9.31 -6.42
C GLU A 43 -3.22 8.15 -7.05
N GLU A 44 -2.85 7.70 -8.25
CA GLU A 44 -3.47 6.52 -8.89
C GLU A 44 -3.34 5.24 -8.04
N ALA A 45 -2.22 5.08 -7.31
CA ALA A 45 -2.03 3.97 -6.39
C ALA A 45 -2.88 4.12 -5.12
N LEU A 46 -3.04 5.35 -4.62
CA LEU A 46 -3.82 5.66 -3.43
C LEU A 46 -5.31 5.37 -3.69
N GLU A 47 -5.84 5.78 -4.84
CA GLU A 47 -7.24 5.51 -5.22
C GLU A 47 -7.53 4.01 -5.27
N ARG A 48 -6.62 3.23 -5.90
CA ARG A 48 -6.72 1.77 -5.94
C ARG A 48 -6.64 1.14 -4.56
N TYR A 49 -5.76 1.67 -3.71
CA TYR A 49 -5.62 1.24 -2.32
C TYR A 49 -6.90 1.49 -1.53
N GLU A 50 -7.51 2.66 -1.65
CA GLU A 50 -8.75 3.01 -0.93
C GLU A 50 -9.91 2.12 -1.37
N ALA A 51 -10.07 1.88 -2.67
CA ALA A 51 -11.07 0.97 -3.21
C ALA A 51 -10.86 -0.47 -2.69
N ALA A 52 -9.61 -0.96 -2.71
CA ALA A 52 -9.26 -2.27 -2.17
C ALA A 52 -9.53 -2.35 -0.66
N LEU A 53 -9.21 -1.29 0.10
CA LEU A 53 -9.39 -1.25 1.55
C LEU A 53 -10.87 -1.24 1.92
N ALA A 54 -11.70 -0.52 1.16
CA ALA A 54 -13.15 -0.54 1.34
C ALA A 54 -13.72 -1.93 1.09
N ALA A 55 -13.31 -2.61 0.01
CA ALA A 55 -13.71 -3.97 -0.27
C ALA A 55 -13.24 -4.95 0.81
N TRP A 56 -12.00 -4.80 1.27
CA TRP A 56 -11.44 -5.59 2.38
C TRP A 56 -12.25 -5.42 3.67
N ARG A 57 -12.52 -4.18 4.08
CA ARG A 57 -13.35 -3.86 5.26
C ARG A 57 -14.77 -4.40 5.15
N ALA A 58 -15.34 -4.46 3.94
CA ALA A 58 -16.66 -5.06 3.74
C ALA A 58 -16.65 -6.58 3.90
N ARG A 59 -15.52 -7.24 3.60
CA ARG A 59 -15.31 -8.70 3.80
C ARG A 59 -14.90 -9.03 5.24
N HIS A 60 -14.31 -8.08 5.96
CA HIS A 60 -13.85 -8.19 7.35
C HIS A 60 -14.60 -7.20 8.27
N PRO A 61 -15.90 -7.46 8.57
CA PRO A 61 -16.70 -6.63 9.47
C PRO A 61 -16.31 -6.74 10.95
#